data_AF-A0A563VZ05-F1
#
_entry.id   AF-A0A563VZ05-F1
#
_cell.length_a   1.000
_cell.length_b   1.000
_cell.length_c   1.000
_cell.angle_alpha   90.00
_cell.angle_beta   90.00
_cell.angle_gamma   90.00
#
_symmetry.space_group_name_H-M   'P 1'
#
loop_
_entity.id
_entity.type
_entity.pdbx_description
1 polymer ?
#
loop_
_entity_poly.entity_id
_entity_poly.type
_entity_poly.pdbx_seq_one_letter_code
_entity_poly.pdbx_strand_id
1 'polypeptide(L)' 'MLVSSTDNKARLVIVHQSDRDLATLSYWIENRKIEPVIDRTYLLQEVGEAQIYSEEGQAKGKILITVK' A
#
# COMPACT_ATOMS: atom_id res chain seq x y z
N MET A 1 8.77 14.85 -9.78
CA MET A 1 8.44 15.34 -11.13
C MET A 1 6.94 15.16 -11.35
N LEU A 2 6.16 16.25 -11.28
CA LEU A 2 4.72 16.23 -11.51
C LEU A 2 4.46 16.26 -13.03
N VAL A 3 3.55 15.42 -13.49
CA VAL A 3 3.02 15.51 -14.87
C VAL A 3 1.50 15.36 -14.77
N SER A 4 0.76 16.28 -15.37
CA SER A 4 -0.70 16.20 -15.54
C SER A 4 -1.00 15.44 -16.82
N SER A 5 -1.99 14.54 -16.85
CA SER A 5 -2.61 14.11 -18.10
C SER A 5 -4.05 13.65 -17.89
N THR A 6 -4.93 14.34 -18.60
CA THR A 6 -6.24 13.90 -19.05
C THR A 6 -6.05 12.90 -20.18
N ASP A 7 -6.26 11.61 -19.88
CA ASP A 7 -6.70 10.51 -20.76
C ASP A 7 -6.42 9.22 -19.97
N ASN A 8 -7.34 8.25 -20.01
CA ASN A 8 -7.36 7.05 -19.16
C ASN A 8 -6.19 6.09 -19.47
N LYS A 9 -4.97 6.50 -19.13
CA LYS A 9 -3.72 5.76 -19.25
C LYS A 9 -3.25 5.44 -17.84
N ALA A 10 -3.32 4.17 -17.47
CA ALA A 10 -2.75 3.68 -16.22
C ALA A 10 -1.28 4.12 -16.16
N ARG A 11 -0.96 5.00 -15.22
CA ARG A 11 0.38 5.56 -15.06
C ARG A 11 1.10 4.78 -13.98
N LEU A 12 2.11 4.02 -14.40
CA LEU A 12 2.98 3.32 -13.47
C LEU A 12 3.77 4.35 -12.66
N VAL A 13 3.51 4.43 -11.37
CA VAL A 13 4.27 5.27 -10.44
C VAL A 13 5.31 4.37 -9.77
N ILE A 14 6.54 4.45 -10.25
CA ILE A 14 7.68 3.80 -9.61
C ILE A 14 8.26 4.79 -8.61
N VAL A 15 8.18 4.46 -7.32
CA VAL A 15 8.75 5.27 -6.24
C VAL A 15 10.02 4.60 -5.76
N HIS A 16 11.12 5.36 -5.70
CA HIS A 16 12.35 4.87 -5.08
C HIS A 16 12.17 4.87 -3.57
N GLN A 17 12.44 3.74 -2.93
CA GLN A 17 12.38 3.63 -1.48
C GLN A 17 13.62 4.29 -0.89
N SER A 18 13.45 5.28 -0.01
CA SER A 18 14.55 5.92 0.70
C SER A 18 14.38 5.75 2.21
N ASP A 19 15.49 5.47 2.91
CA ASP A 19 15.46 5.26 4.37
C ASP A 19 14.91 6.49 5.11
N ARG A 20 15.23 7.69 4.61
CA ARG A 20 14.74 8.95 5.18
C ARG A 20 13.23 9.08 5.07
N ASP A 21 12.66 8.77 3.90
CA ASP A 21 11.22 8.90 3.68
C ASP A 21 10.46 7.84 4.48
N LEU A 22 10.99 6.61 4.54
CA LEU A 22 10.42 5.55 5.37
C LEU A 22 10.45 5.90 6.86
N ALA A 23 11.56 6.44 7.37
CA ALA A 23 11.66 6.91 8.75
C ALA A 23 10.65 8.03 9.05
N THR A 24 10.44 8.94 8.10
CA THR A 24 9.44 10.01 8.22
C THR A 24 8.02 9.46 8.29
N LEU A 25 7.69 8.50 7.42
CA LEU A 25 6.39 7.83 7.43
C LEU A 25 6.14 7.07 8.74
N SER A 26 7.13 6.30 9.21
CA SER A 26 7.02 5.60 10.50
C SER A 26 6.75 6.56 11.66
N TYR A 27 7.52 7.66 11.75
CA TYR A 27 7.30 8.68 12.77
C TYR A 27 5.88 9.26 12.72
N TRP A 28 5.34 9.53 11.53
CA TRP A 28 3.97 10.05 11.40
C TRP A 28 2.91 9.03 11.79
N ILE A 29 3.11 7.75 11.48
CA ILE A 29 2.19 6.67 11.87
C ILE A 29 2.21 6.49 13.38
N GLU A 30 3.38 6.39 14.00
CA GLU A 30 3.55 6.22 15.45
C GLU A 30 2.95 7.39 16.24
N ASN A 31 3.05 8.61 15.71
CA ASN A 31 2.49 9.81 16.33
C ASN A 31 1.04 10.09 15.88
N ARG A 32 0.36 9.14 15.24
CA ARG A 32 -1.04 9.23 14.79
C ARG A 32 -1.35 10.45 13.90
N LYS A 33 -0.34 10.96 13.19
CA LYS A 33 -0.54 12.01 12.17
C LYS A 33 -1.09 11.42 10.87
N ILE A 34 -0.80 10.15 10.62
CA ILE A 34 -1.33 9.35 9.51
C ILE A 34 -1.79 8.01 10.08
N GLU A 35 -2.97 7.56 9.69
CA GLU A 35 -3.47 6.22 9.98
C GLU A 35 -3.50 5.40 8.69
N PRO A 36 -2.74 4.30 8.59
CA PRO A 36 -2.84 3.39 7.46
C PRO A 36 -4.24 2.76 7.41
N VAL A 37 -4.94 2.95 6.31
CA VAL A 37 -6.22 2.26 6.08
C VAL A 37 -5.92 0.81 5.71
N ILE A 38 -6.32 -0.11 6.57
CA ILE A 38 -6.24 -1.56 6.34
C ILE A 38 -7.57 -2.01 5.76
N ASP A 39 -7.53 -2.63 4.59
CA ASP A 39 -8.72 -3.18 3.96
C ASP A 39 -9.02 -4.57 4.50
N ARG A 40 -8.02 -5.46 4.38
CA ARG A 40 -8.12 -6.86 4.79
C ARG A 40 -6.82 -7.35 5.41
N THR A 41 -6.96 -8.28 6.34
CA THR A 41 -5.84 -8.99 6.97
C THR A 41 -6.03 -10.48 6.72
N TYR A 42 -4.98 -11.12 6.20
CA TYR A 42 -4.91 -12.55 5.92
C TYR A 42 -3.81 -13.18 6.78
N LEU A 43 -3.93 -14.47 7.07
CA LEU A 43 -2.85 -15.28 7.63
C LEU A 43 -1.84 -15.64 6.52
N LEU A 44 -0.61 -15.98 6.91
CA LEU A 44 0.42 -16.41 5.96
C LEU A 44 -0.03 -17.58 5.06
N GLN A 45 -0.80 -18.52 5.62
CA GLN A 45 -1.35 -19.66 4.86
C GLN A 45 -2.39 -19.27 3.78
N GLU A 46 -2.90 -18.04 3.84
CA GLU A 46 -3.94 -17.50 2.94
C GLU A 46 -3.33 -16.56 1.88
N VAL A 47 -2.00 -16.55 1.72
CA VAL A 47 -1.32 -15.65 0.76
C VAL A 47 -1.85 -15.77 -0.67
N GLY A 48 -2.30 -16.96 -1.09
CA GLY A 48 -2.91 -17.15 -2.40
C GLY A 48 -4.21 -16.35 -2.57
N GLU A 49 -5.07 -16.35 -1.55
CA GLU A 49 -6.33 -15.59 -1.56
C GLU A 49 -6.06 -14.08 -1.48
N ALA A 50 -5.08 -13.68 -0.68
CA ALA A 50 -4.66 -12.28 -0.58
C ALA A 50 -4.14 -11.74 -1.93
N GLN A 51 -3.40 -12.56 -2.68
CA GLN A 51 -2.89 -12.20 -4.00
C GLN A 51 -4.04 -12.07 -5.02
N ILE A 52 -4.97 -13.02 -5.06
CA ILE A 52 -6.16 -12.96 -5.93
C ILE A 52 -6.93 -11.66 -5.66
N TYR A 53 -7.22 -11.36 -4.40
CA TYR A 53 -7.90 -10.13 -4.01
C TYR A 53 -7.13 -8.86 -4.40
N SER A 54 -5.80 -8.86 -4.26
CA SER A 54 -4.96 -7.73 -4.68
C SER A 54 -5.05 -7.48 -6.19
N GLU A 55 -5.11 -8.53 -7.00
CA GLU A 55 -5.12 -8.46 -8.45
C GLU A 55 -6.46 -7.98 -9.01
N GLU A 56 -7.57 -8.13 -8.26
CA GLU A 56 -8.88 -7.57 -8.61
C GLU A 56 -8.88 -6.03 -8.64
N GLY A 57 -7.89 -5.38 -8.03
CA GLY A 57 -7.75 -3.92 -7.99
C GLY A 57 -8.82 -3.21 -7.16
N GLN A 58 -9.60 -3.95 -6.37
CA GLN A 58 -10.68 -3.42 -5.54
C GLN A 58 -10.25 -3.06 -4.11
N ALA A 59 -8.97 -3.25 -3.79
CA ALA A 59 -8.44 -2.94 -2.47
C ALA A 59 -8.54 -1.42 -2.18
N LYS A 60 -9.29 -1.05 -1.14
CA LYS A 60 -9.50 0.33 -0.67
C LYS A 60 -8.44 0.80 0.34
N GLY A 61 -7.37 0.01 0.50
CA GLY A 61 -6.32 0.24 1.48
C GLY A 61 -5.17 -0.74 1.33
N LYS A 62 -4.44 -0.94 2.42
CA LYS A 62 -3.39 -1.95 2.50
C LYS A 62 -3.99 -3.32 2.80
N ILE A 63 -3.47 -4.35 2.14
CA ILE A 63 -3.69 -5.75 2.48
C ILE A 63 -2.55 -6.17 3.40
N LEU A 64 -2.87 -6.70 4.58
CA LEU A 64 -1.88 -7.18 5.54
C LEU A 64 -1.80 -8.71 5.50
N ILE A 65 -0.59 -9.24 5.59
CA ILE A 65 -0.33 -10.65 5.86
C ILE A 65 0.23 -10.75 7.28
N THR A 66 -0.43 -11.54 8.13
CA THR A 66 0.00 -11.80 9.50
C THR A 66 0.75 -13.11 9.57
N VAL A 67 1.95 -13.07 10.12
CA VAL A 67 2.76 -14.24 10.47
C VAL A 67 2.66 -14.39 11.98
N LYS A 68 2.07 -15.49 12.46
CA LYS A 68 2.05 -15.85 13.89
C LYS A 68 3.13 -16.88 14.16
#